data_AF-A0A968H0K0-F1
#
_entry.id   AF-A0A968H0K0-F1
#
_cell.length_a   1.000
_cell.length_b   1.000
_cell.length_c   1.000
_cell.angle_alpha   90.00
_cell.angle_beta   90.00
_cell.angle_gamma   90.00
#
_symmetry.space_group_name_H-M   'P 1'
#
loop_
_entity.id
_entity.type
_entity.pdbx_description
1 polymer ?
#
loop_
_entity_poly.entity_id
_entity_poly.type
_entity_poly.pdbx_seq_one_letter_code
_entity_poly.pdbx_strand_id
1 'polypeptide(L)'
;MDETHVSELLPGLYREVLDAVALLEGAGRRREADRVRAQATAAYSKAWNQVAARRLRRLRDDARRIVAGRHGARPTRAWRTVTGPSVEHRPA
;
A
#
# COMPACT_ATOMS: atom_id res chain seq x y z
N MET A 1 10.05 11.06 -19.82
CA MET A 1 10.23 12.20 -18.91
C MET A 1 9.13 12.11 -17.86
N ASP A 2 9.30 11.30 -16.80
CA ASP A 2 8.22 10.98 -15.84
C ASP A 2 8.66 10.91 -14.37
N GLU A 3 9.96 10.97 -14.07
CA GLU A 3 10.48 10.76 -12.71
C GLU A 3 10.19 11.94 -11.76
N THR A 4 10.23 13.18 -12.26
CA THR A 4 9.93 14.38 -11.46
C THR A 4 8.50 14.35 -10.95
N HIS A 5 7.55 14.01 -11.82
CA HIS A 5 6.13 13.96 -11.45
C HIS A 5 5.81 12.82 -10.47
N VAL A 6 6.53 11.70 -10.57
CA VAL A 6 6.38 10.60 -9.61
C VAL A 6 6.91 10.98 -8.23
N SER A 7 8.05 11.67 -8.18
CA SER A 7 8.71 12.05 -6.93
C SER A 7 7.90 13.09 -6.14
N GLU A 8 7.15 13.95 -6.82
CA GLU A 8 6.20 14.89 -6.21
C GLU A 8 4.90 14.21 -5.77
N LEU A 9 4.40 13.24 -6.56
CA LEU A 9 3.13 12.56 -6.31
C LEU A 9 3.21 11.49 -5.20
N LEU A 10 4.32 10.73 -5.12
CA LEU A 10 4.46 9.60 -4.20
C LEU A 10 4.27 10.00 -2.72
N PRO A 11 4.89 11.09 -2.22
CA PRO A 11 4.72 11.53 -0.84
C PRO A 11 3.28 11.87 -0.50
N GLY A 12 2.54 12.50 -1.43
CA GLY A 12 1.11 12.79 -1.27
C GLY A 12 0.29 11.50 -1.15
N LEU A 13 0.50 10.56 -2.08
CA LEU A 13 -0.18 9.25 -2.05
C LEU A 13 0.16 8.45 -0.79
N TYR A 14 1.40 8.52 -0.31
CA TYR A 14 1.80 7.85 0.91
C TYR A 14 1.07 8.41 2.13
N ARG A 15 0.97 9.74 2.25
CA ARG A 15 0.19 10.39 3.32
C ARG A 15 -1.28 10.00 3.28
N GLU A 16 -1.90 10.01 2.11
CA GLU A 16 -3.30 9.59 1.96
C GLU A 16 -3.54 8.12 2.39
N VAL A 17 -2.56 7.24 2.18
CA VAL A 17 -2.61 5.86 2.68
C VAL A 17 -2.51 5.83 4.20
N LEU A 18 -1.63 6.64 4.81
CA LEU A 18 -1.52 6.74 6.27
C LEU A 18 -2.80 7.30 6.91
N ASP A 19 -3.47 8.25 6.27
CA ASP A 19 -4.77 8.74 6.73
C ASP A 19 -5.82 7.62 6.71
N ALA A 20 -5.85 6.83 5.64
CA ALA A 20 -6.75 5.68 5.56
C ALA A 20 -6.42 4.59 6.60
N VAL A 21 -5.14 4.42 6.94
CA VAL A 21 -4.70 3.54 8.04
C VAL A 21 -5.21 4.06 9.38
N ALA A 22 -5.10 5.37 9.65
CA ALA A 22 -5.63 5.96 10.88
C ALA A 22 -7.15 5.75 11.00
N LEU A 23 -7.90 5.86 9.89
CA LEU A 23 -9.33 5.56 9.86
C LEU A 23 -9.62 4.09 10.18
N LEU A 24 -8.83 3.14 9.64
CA LEU A 24 -8.97 1.71 9.97
C LEU A 24 -8.69 1.45 11.45
N GLU A 25 -7.69 2.11 12.02
CA GLU A 25 -7.35 2.01 13.43
C GLU A 25 -8.46 2.55 14.33
N GLY A 26 -9.01 3.73 14.01
CA GLY A 26 -10.15 4.32 14.71
C GLY A 26 -11.41 3.46 14.62
N ALA A 27 -11.58 2.71 13.53
CA ALA A 27 -12.66 1.73 13.36
C ALA A 27 -12.39 0.37 14.05
N GLY A 28 -11.29 0.23 14.80
CA GLY A 28 -10.91 -1.02 15.48
C GLY A 28 -10.34 -2.11 14.56
N ARG A 29 -10.12 -1.82 13.27
CA ARG A 29 -9.62 -2.77 12.26
C ARG A 29 -8.09 -2.81 12.20
N ARG A 30 -7.46 -3.04 13.36
CA ARG A 30 -6.01 -2.94 13.57
C ARG A 30 -5.20 -3.88 12.67
N ARG A 31 -5.67 -5.12 12.47
CA ARG A 31 -4.97 -6.10 11.61
C ARG A 31 -4.89 -5.65 10.16
N GLU A 32 -5.95 -5.04 9.64
CA GLU A 32 -5.96 -4.51 8.27
C GLU A 32 -5.15 -3.21 8.17
N ALA A 33 -5.21 -2.35 9.18
CA ALA A 33 -4.36 -1.17 9.28
C ALA A 33 -2.86 -1.54 9.18
N ASP A 34 -2.41 -2.53 9.97
CA ASP A 34 -1.02 -2.99 9.97
C ASP A 34 -0.58 -3.54 8.61
N ARG A 35 -1.47 -4.30 7.94
CA ARG A 35 -1.18 -4.84 6.60
C ARG A 35 -1.05 -3.73 5.57
N VAL A 36 -1.96 -2.75 5.58
CA VAL A 36 -1.92 -1.62 4.65
C VAL A 36 -0.65 -0.80 4.89
N ARG A 37 -0.32 -0.51 6.15
CA ARG A 37 0.91 0.20 6.55
C ARG A 37 2.16 -0.51 6.06
N ALA A 38 2.29 -1.81 6.32
CA ALA A 38 3.46 -2.58 5.89
C ALA A 38 3.63 -2.58 4.37
N GLN A 39 2.53 -2.73 3.61
CA GLN A 39 2.58 -2.69 2.15
C GLN A 39 2.87 -1.29 1.60
N ALA A 40 2.36 -0.24 2.26
CA ALA A 40 2.63 1.15 1.88
C ALA A 40 4.11 1.50 2.06
N THR A 41 4.68 1.15 3.23
CA THR A 41 6.12 1.34 3.50
C THR A 41 6.96 0.55 2.51
N ALA A 42 6.65 -0.71 2.25
CA ALA A 42 7.39 -1.51 1.26
C ALA A 42 7.31 -0.91 -0.16
N ALA A 43 6.16 -0.38 -0.57
CA ALA A 43 6.00 0.28 -1.86
C ALA A 43 6.75 1.61 -1.94
N TYR A 44 6.73 2.40 -0.87
CA TYR A 44 7.40 3.69 -0.78
C TYR A 44 8.94 3.54 -0.73
N SER A 45 9.45 2.53 -0.01
CA SER A 45 10.89 2.31 0.16
C SER A 45 11.57 1.61 -1.01
N LYS A 46 10.85 0.88 -1.88
CA LYS A 46 11.49 0.04 -2.92
C LYS A 46 11.93 0.81 -4.16
N ALA A 47 11.01 1.57 -4.79
CA ALA A 47 11.33 2.34 -6.00
C ALA A 47 10.32 3.47 -6.18
N TRP A 48 10.79 4.70 -6.35
CA TRP A 48 9.95 5.87 -6.59
C TRP A 48 9.57 5.94 -8.07
N ASN A 49 8.72 5.01 -8.49
CA ASN A 49 8.26 4.88 -9.86
C ASN A 49 6.72 4.81 -9.96
N GLN A 50 6.22 4.82 -11.20
CA GLN A 50 4.77 4.74 -11.46
C GLN A 50 4.12 3.45 -10.94
N VAL A 51 4.88 2.36 -10.77
CA VAL A 51 4.37 1.12 -10.18
C VAL A 51 4.08 1.30 -8.70
N ALA A 52 4.99 1.93 -7.95
CA ALA A 52 4.77 2.27 -6.54
C ALA A 52 3.59 3.23 -6.39
N ALA A 53 3.49 4.26 -7.24
CA ALA A 53 2.36 5.19 -7.24
C ALA A 53 1.01 4.47 -7.45
N ARG A 54 0.93 3.56 -8.43
CA ARG A 54 -0.28 2.74 -8.67
C ARG A 54 -0.62 1.85 -7.47
N ARG A 55 0.39 1.27 -6.81
CA ARG A 55 0.19 0.40 -5.64
C ARG A 55 -0.34 1.19 -4.44
N LEU A 56 0.23 2.37 -4.17
CA LEU A 56 -0.26 3.26 -3.11
C LEU A 56 -1.71 3.69 -3.35
N ARG A 57 -2.08 4.06 -4.58
CA ARG A 57 -3.48 4.37 -4.94
C ARG A 57 -4.43 3.21 -4.63
N ARG A 58 -4.06 1.98 -5.03
CA ARG A 58 -4.89 0.79 -4.73
C ARG A 58 -5.04 0.56 -3.22
N LEU A 59 -3.94 0.65 -2.47
CA LEU A 59 -3.98 0.49 -1.00
C LEU A 59 -4.89 1.51 -0.33
N ARG A 60 -4.85 2.76 -0.76
CA ARG A 60 -5.76 3.82 -0.28
C ARG A 60 -7.21 3.47 -0.57
N ASP A 61 -7.53 3.10 -1.80
CA ASP A 61 -8.91 2.82 -2.21
C ASP A 61 -9.46 1.57 -1.51
N ASP A 62 -8.64 0.54 -1.33
CA ASP A 62 -8.97 -0.65 -0.55
C ASP A 62 -9.26 -0.32 0.92
N ALA A 63 -8.37 0.43 1.57
CA ALA A 63 -8.53 0.85 2.96
C ALA A 63 -9.82 1.67 3.15
N ARG A 64 -10.10 2.64 2.26
CA ARG A 64 -11.34 3.43 2.30
C ARG A 64 -12.59 2.58 2.10
N ARG A 65 -12.57 1.61 1.18
CA ARG A 65 -13.71 0.68 0.97
C ARG A 65 -14.01 -0.15 2.21
N ILE A 66 -12.95 -0.59 2.87
CA ILE A 66 -13.02 -1.37 4.09
C ILE A 66 -13.64 -0.55 5.24
N VAL A 67 -13.17 0.70 5.43
CA VAL A 67 -13.73 1.63 6.43
C VAL A 67 -15.20 1.91 6.15
N ALA A 68 -15.59 2.09 4.89
CA ALA A 68 -16.97 2.35 4.49
C ALA A 68 -17.93 1.16 4.68
N GLY A 69 -17.48 0.04 5.27
CA GLY A 69 -18.32 -1.13 5.49
C GLY A 69 -18.75 -1.85 4.21
N ARG A 70 -18.27 -1.43 3.03
CA ARG A 70 -18.56 -2.04 1.73
C ARG A 70 -17.81 -3.37 1.49
N HIS A 71 -17.35 -4.00 2.57
CA HIS A 71 -16.83 -5.38 2.58
C HIS A 71 -17.97 -6.42 2.76
N GLY A 72 -19.20 -6.05 2.44
CA GLY A 72 -20.36 -6.94 2.36
C GLY A 72 -20.35 -7.79 1.08
N ALA A 73 -19.32 -8.62 0.93
CA ALA A 73 -19.22 -9.82 0.10
C ALA A 73 -17.74 -10.16 -0.01
N ARG A 74 -17.28 -11.18 0.73
CA ARG A 74 -15.95 -11.76 0.53
C ARG A 74 -15.81 -12.25 -0.92
N PRO A 75 -14.86 -11.77 -1.74
CA PRO A 75 -14.07 -12.70 -2.53
C PRO A 75 -13.01 -13.26 -1.58
N THR A 76 -13.13 -14.55 -1.37
CA THR A 76 -12.18 -15.35 -0.61
C THR A 76 -10.78 -15.19 -1.22
N ARG A 77 -9.76 -15.08 -0.36
CA ARG A 77 -8.43 -15.66 -0.61
C ARG A 77 -7.78 -15.34 -1.98
N ALA A 78 -7.43 -14.07 -2.23
CA ALA A 78 -6.62 -13.68 -3.40
C ALA A 78 -5.45 -12.72 -3.10
N TRP A 79 -5.03 -12.56 -1.83
CA TRP A 79 -3.85 -11.72 -1.51
C TRP A 79 -2.74 -12.48 -0.75
N ARG A 80 -2.87 -13.81 -0.63
CA ARG A 80 -1.76 -14.66 -0.17
C ARG A 80 -0.91 -15.05 -1.38
N THR A 81 -0.11 -14.11 -1.88
CA THR A 81 1.18 -14.33 -2.57
C THR A 81 1.66 -13.02 -3.20
N VAL A 82 2.66 -12.38 -2.59
CA VAL A 82 3.90 -11.94 -3.28
C VAL A 82 4.79 -11.21 -2.27
N THR A 83 5.54 -11.97 -1.47
CA THR A 83 6.84 -11.50 -0.96
C THR A 83 7.71 -12.70 -0.64
N GLY A 84 8.72 -12.89 -1.48
CA GLY A 84 9.81 -13.86 -1.38
C GLY A 84 9.99 -14.62 -2.70
N PRO A 85 11.18 -14.68 -3.34
CA PRO A 85 12.51 -14.21 -2.92
C PRO A 85 13.26 -13.34 -3.98
N SER A 86 14.50 -12.97 -3.66
CA SER A 86 15.58 -12.45 -4.55
C SER A 86 15.59 -10.96 -4.91
N VAL A 87 16.54 -10.22 -4.34
CA VAL A 87 17.83 -9.77 -4.94
C VAL A 87 18.79 -9.55 -3.74
N GLU A 88 20.11 -9.71 -3.76
CA GLU A 88 21.08 -9.65 -4.83
C GLU A 88 22.40 -10.33 -4.41
N HIS A 89 23.11 -10.77 -5.43
CA HIS A 89 24.45 -11.35 -5.47
C HIS A 89 25.48 -10.21 -5.52
N ARG A 90 26.59 -10.24 -4.75
CA ARG A 90 27.91 -9.79 -5.26
C ARG A 90 29.09 -10.26 -4.38
N PRO A 91 30.27 -10.47 -5.00
CA PRO A 91 31.40 -11.23 -4.46
C PRO A 91 32.47 -10.35 -3.81
N ALA A 92 33.39 -11.00 -3.10
CA ALA A 92 34.80 -10.62 -2.98
C ALA A 92 35.65 -11.89 -3.11
#